data_AF-A0A7Y4VTL0-F1
#
_entry.id   AF-A0A7Y4VTL0-F1
#
_cell.length_a   1.000
_cell.length_b   1.000
_cell.length_c   1.000
_cell.angle_alpha   90.00
_cell.angle_beta   90.00
_cell.angle_gamma   90.00
#
_symmetry.space_group_name_H-M   'P 1'
#
loop_
_entity.id
_entity.type
_entity.pdbx_description
1 polymer ?
#
loop_
_entity_poly.entity_id
_entity_poly.type
_entity_poly.pdbx_seq_one_letter_code
_entity_poly.pdbx_strand_id
1 'polypeptide(L)'
;MSDRHSESVPGPAVTIWKSLLSIILLVLVAFILIPFRKVIGRAVLNAAAYIVYSADLVGKVIPQQILWVLLIILILYIAVGSFYGKLPGRGSKRVDTSPVVGPVEARMRWIEEKKRGIYFKWQMANLLGGVYKSINESSPNQTSMPSQAVQDFFDAGLNTTYADYSAPGLFDKETPSPFDVPLERVVEFIEEQMEIKDGQ
;
A
#
# COMPACT_ATOMS: atom_id res chain seq x y z
N MET A 1 -48.06 -24.49 -55.37
CA MET A 1 -47.61 -23.27 -56.09
C MET A 1 -46.51 -22.66 -55.25
N SER A 2 -45.27 -22.71 -55.73
CA SER A 2 -44.07 -22.32 -54.99
C SER A 2 -43.31 -21.31 -55.84
N ASP A 3 -43.31 -20.06 -55.39
CA ASP A 3 -42.68 -18.93 -56.06
C ASP A 3 -41.18 -18.93 -55.81
N ARG A 4 -40.41 -19.06 -56.89
CA ARG A 4 -38.94 -18.96 -56.87
C ARG A 4 -38.56 -17.49 -56.93
N HIS A 5 -38.11 -16.94 -55.80
CA HIS A 5 -37.41 -15.66 -55.78
C HIS A 5 -36.07 -15.78 -56.51
N SER A 6 -35.91 -14.96 -57.55
CA SER A 6 -34.68 -14.83 -58.31
C SER A 6 -33.61 -14.12 -57.47
N GLU A 7 -32.72 -14.91 -56.87
CA GLU A 7 -31.46 -14.43 -56.32
C GLU A 7 -30.60 -13.87 -57.48
N SER A 8 -30.48 -12.55 -57.54
CA SER A 8 -29.62 -11.88 -58.50
C SER A 8 -28.17 -12.06 -58.07
N VAL A 9 -27.48 -13.01 -58.70
CA VAL A 9 -26.05 -13.27 -58.49
C VAL A 9 -25.27 -12.01 -58.88
N PRO A 10 -24.56 -11.34 -57.95
CA PRO A 10 -23.78 -10.15 -58.28
C PRO A 10 -22.64 -10.53 -59.21
N GLY A 11 -22.62 -9.94 -60.41
CA GLY A 11 -21.63 -10.25 -61.44
C GLY A 11 -20.19 -9.91 -61.02
N PRO A 12 -19.18 -10.63 -61.54
CA PRO A 12 -17.77 -10.52 -61.15
C PRO A 12 -17.16 -9.12 -61.35
N ALA A 13 -17.79 -8.27 -62.16
CA ALA A 13 -17.37 -6.89 -62.39
C ALA A 13 -17.49 -6.00 -61.14
N VAL A 14 -18.46 -6.26 -60.25
CA VAL A 14 -18.71 -5.42 -59.06
C VAL A 14 -17.60 -5.60 -58.02
N THR A 15 -17.06 -6.81 -57.91
CA THR A 15 -16.01 -7.15 -56.93
C THR A 15 -14.67 -6.53 -57.31
N ILE A 16 -14.34 -6.48 -58.61
CA ILE A 16 -13.11 -5.87 -59.13
C ILE A 16 -13.11 -4.36 -58.90
N TRP A 17 -14.25 -3.70 -59.11
CA TRP A 17 -14.37 -2.25 -58.94
C TRP A 17 -14.23 -1.80 -57.49
N LYS A 18 -14.80 -2.58 -56.55
CA LYS A 18 -14.62 -2.36 -55.10
C LYS A 18 -13.16 -2.50 -54.69
N SER A 19 -12.45 -3.49 -55.23
CA SER A 19 -11.03 -3.71 -54.94
C SER A 19 -10.16 -2.55 -55.45
N LEU A 20 -10.40 -2.08 -56.68
CA LEU A 20 -9.67 -0.95 -57.25
C LEU A 20 -9.90 0.35 -56.46
N LEU A 21 -11.15 0.64 -56.07
CA LEU A 21 -11.46 1.79 -55.22
C LEU A 21 -10.76 1.72 -53.86
N SER A 22 -10.71 0.54 -53.25
CA SER A 22 -10.01 0.33 -51.98
C SER A 22 -8.51 0.61 -52.12
N ILE A 23 -7.89 0.11 -53.18
CA ILE A 23 -6.45 0.33 -53.44
C ILE A 23 -6.18 1.82 -53.67
N ILE A 24 -6.99 2.50 -54.48
CA ILE A 24 -6.84 3.94 -54.76
C ILE A 24 -6.99 4.75 -53.47
N LEU A 25 -7.97 4.42 -52.64
CA LEU A 25 -8.17 5.08 -51.34
C LEU A 25 -6.94 4.88 -50.44
N LEU A 26 -6.38 3.68 -50.40
CA LEU A 26 -5.21 3.36 -49.57
C LEU A 26 -3.97 4.12 -50.04
N VAL A 27 -3.76 4.22 -51.36
CA VAL A 27 -2.67 5.03 -51.95
C VAL A 27 -2.85 6.51 -51.61
N LEU A 28 -4.08 7.03 -51.68
CA LEU A 28 -4.38 8.43 -51.34
C LEU A 28 -4.12 8.73 -49.86
N VAL A 29 -4.54 7.84 -48.97
CA VAL A 29 -4.28 7.93 -47.53
C VAL A 29 -2.77 7.90 -47.25
N ALA A 30 -2.03 6.98 -47.88
CA ALA A 30 -0.58 6.91 -47.74
C ALA A 30 0.11 8.18 -48.23
N PHE A 31 -0.35 8.75 -49.35
CA PHE A 31 0.18 9.99 -49.91
C PHE A 31 -0.04 11.19 -48.98
N ILE A 32 -1.16 11.25 -48.25
CA ILE A 32 -1.45 12.29 -47.25
C ILE A 32 -0.62 12.09 -45.97
N LEU A 33 -0.40 10.85 -45.54
CA LEU A 33 0.37 10.52 -44.33
C LEU A 33 1.86 10.87 -44.43
N ILE A 34 2.45 10.76 -45.62
CA ILE A 34 3.88 11.03 -45.84
C ILE A 34 4.29 12.49 -45.49
N PRO A 35 3.62 13.55 -46.00
CA PRO A 35 3.94 14.92 -45.59
C PRO A 35 3.55 15.18 -44.13
N PHE A 36 2.49 14.54 -43.63
CA PHE A 36 2.05 14.69 -42.24
C PHE A 36 3.13 14.25 -41.25
N ARG A 37 3.85 13.15 -41.55
CA ARG A 37 4.99 12.69 -40.74
C ARG A 37 6.11 13.74 -40.67
N LYS A 38 6.40 14.44 -41.77
CA LYS A 38 7.44 15.50 -41.80
C LYS A 38 7.01 16.74 -41.00
N VAL A 39 5.73 17.11 -41.08
CA VAL A 39 5.18 18.25 -40.31
C VAL A 39 5.18 17.95 -38.81
N ILE A 40 4.67 16.77 -38.40
CA ILE A 40 4.68 16.37 -36.99
C ILE A 40 6.12 16.28 -36.47
N GLY A 41 7.03 15.64 -37.23
CA GLY A 41 8.43 15.51 -36.81
C GLY A 41 9.08 16.86 -36.54
N ARG A 42 8.87 17.84 -37.42
CA ARG A 42 9.36 19.22 -37.22
C ARG A 42 8.67 19.92 -36.04
N ALA A 43 7.36 19.74 -35.88
CA ALA A 43 6.63 20.34 -34.77
C ALA A 43 7.11 19.80 -33.42
N VAL A 44 7.33 18.49 -33.30
CA VAL A 44 7.87 17.84 -32.10
C VAL A 44 9.30 18.30 -31.81
N LEU A 45 10.17 18.37 -32.83
CA LEU A 45 11.54 18.86 -32.66
C LEU A 45 11.56 20.33 -32.20
N ASN A 46 10.70 21.18 -32.77
CA ASN A 46 10.57 22.57 -32.35
C ASN A 46 10.05 22.67 -30.91
N ALA A 47 9.03 21.89 -30.56
CA ALA A 47 8.51 21.86 -29.19
C ALA A 47 9.58 21.41 -28.18
N ALA A 48 10.35 20.37 -28.50
CA ALA A 48 11.46 19.92 -27.69
C ALA A 48 12.54 21.00 -27.55
N ALA A 49 12.89 21.69 -28.62
CA ALA A 49 13.84 22.81 -28.59
C ALA A 49 13.34 23.95 -27.69
N TYR A 50 12.05 24.29 -27.75
CA TYR A 50 11.45 25.28 -26.87
C TYR A 50 11.48 24.87 -25.39
N ILE A 51 11.22 23.60 -25.08
CA ILE A 51 11.30 23.08 -23.70
C ILE A 51 12.73 23.21 -23.17
N VAL A 52 13.73 22.77 -23.93
CA VAL A 52 15.14 22.84 -23.53
C VAL A 52 15.58 24.29 -23.37
N TYR A 53 15.24 25.16 -24.31
CA TYR A 53 15.54 26.59 -24.24
C TYR A 53 14.88 27.25 -23.03
N SER A 54 13.62 26.92 -22.75
CA SER A 54 12.90 27.44 -21.59
C SER A 54 13.53 26.97 -20.28
N ALA A 55 13.97 25.71 -20.20
CA ALA A 55 14.65 25.19 -19.02
C ALA A 55 16.00 25.89 -18.78
N ASP A 56 16.79 26.12 -19.83
CA ASP A 56 18.05 26.90 -19.74
C ASP A 56 17.78 28.35 -19.32
N LEU A 57 16.73 28.97 -19.87
CA LEU A 57 16.32 30.32 -19.49
C LEU A 57 15.91 30.39 -18.02
N VAL A 58 15.09 29.45 -17.55
CA VAL A 58 14.68 29.35 -16.14
C VAL A 58 15.89 29.15 -15.23
N GLY A 59 16.86 28.31 -15.63
CA GLY A 59 18.10 28.10 -14.88
C GLY A 59 18.96 29.36 -14.75
N LYS A 60 18.96 30.24 -15.76
CA LYS A 60 19.70 31.52 -15.73
C LYS A 60 18.93 32.65 -15.06
N VAL A 61 17.61 32.67 -15.21
CA VAL A 61 16.73 33.75 -14.73
C VAL A 61 16.36 33.57 -13.27
N ILE A 62 16.42 32.35 -12.71
CA ILE A 62 16.24 32.13 -11.27
C ILE A 62 17.61 32.25 -10.60
N PRO A 63 17.94 33.39 -9.95
CA PRO A 63 19.11 33.48 -9.11
C PRO A 63 19.13 32.32 -8.12
N GLN A 64 20.29 31.66 -8.01
CA GLN A 64 20.49 30.51 -7.12
C GLN A 64 20.02 30.81 -5.69
N GLN A 65 20.10 32.06 -5.25
CA GLN A 65 19.62 32.55 -3.97
C GLN A 65 18.11 32.31 -3.78
N ILE A 66 17.28 32.48 -4.81
CA ILE A 66 15.82 32.28 -4.72
C ILE A 66 15.50 30.82 -4.43
N LEU A 67 16.19 29.88 -5.07
CA LEU A 67 16.00 28.44 -4.83
C LEU A 67 16.34 28.07 -3.38
N TRP A 68 17.44 28.61 -2.84
CA TRP A 68 17.80 28.41 -1.44
C TRP A 68 16.76 28.98 -0.48
N VAL A 69 16.27 30.20 -0.74
CA VAL A 69 15.23 30.82 0.09
C VAL A 69 13.96 29.97 0.05
N LEU A 70 13.52 29.51 -1.12
CA LEU A 70 12.34 28.66 -1.26
C LEU A 70 12.52 27.32 -0.55
N LEU A 71 13.70 26.70 -0.67
CA LEU A 71 14.04 25.45 0.03
C LEU A 71 14.00 25.65 1.55
N ILE A 72 14.56 26.74 2.07
CA ILE A 72 14.53 27.06 3.50
C ILE A 72 13.10 27.27 3.98
N ILE A 73 12.28 28.01 3.23
CA ILE A 73 10.85 28.21 3.54
C ILE A 73 10.11 26.87 3.56
N LEU A 74 10.38 25.98 2.59
CA LEU A 74 9.76 24.65 2.53
C LEU A 74 10.14 23.79 3.73
N ILE A 75 11.43 23.75 4.09
CA ILE A 75 11.91 23.02 5.27
C ILE A 75 11.27 23.60 6.53
N LEU A 76 11.22 24.92 6.66
CA LEU A 76 10.60 25.60 7.79
C LEU A 76 9.10 25.27 7.87
N TYR A 77 8.40 25.25 6.74
CA TYR A 77 6.99 24.87 6.67
C TYR A 77 6.76 23.44 7.18
N ILE A 78 7.58 22.48 6.73
CA ILE A 78 7.52 21.09 7.19
C ILE A 78 7.84 21.00 8.70
N ALA A 79 8.85 21.74 9.17
CA ALA A 79 9.23 21.76 10.57
C ALA A 79 8.12 22.31 11.47
N VAL A 80 7.49 23.42 11.05
CA VAL A 80 6.34 24.01 11.74
C VAL A 80 5.14 23.05 11.73
N GLY A 81 4.82 22.46 10.58
CA GLY A 81 3.75 21.47 10.48
C GLY A 81 3.98 20.25 11.37
N SER A 82 5.23 19.77 11.45
CA SER A 82 5.64 18.69 12.35
C SER A 82 5.46 19.06 13.83
N PHE A 83 5.71 20.32 14.19
CA PHE A 83 5.54 20.81 15.55
C PHE A 83 4.07 20.90 15.97
N TYR A 84 3.17 21.30 15.07
CA TYR A 84 1.74 21.41 15.35
C TYR A 84 0.97 20.08 15.19
N GLY A 85 1.54 19.08 14.52
CA GLY A 85 0.89 17.78 14.26
C GLY A 85 0.73 16.84 15.46
N LYS A 86 1.12 17.26 16.68
CA LYS A 86 0.92 16.48 17.92
C LYS A 86 0.26 17.33 19.01
N LEU A 87 -1.02 17.64 18.82
CA LEU A 87 -1.89 17.81 19.99
C LEU A 87 -2.28 16.41 20.48
N PRO A 88 -1.77 15.94 21.63
CA PRO A 88 -2.23 14.69 22.22
C PRO A 88 -3.73 14.80 22.44
N GLY A 89 -4.47 13.95 21.74
CA GLY A 89 -5.91 13.85 21.85
C GLY A 89 -6.31 13.64 23.30
N ARG A 90 -6.97 14.65 23.83
CA ARG A 90 -7.75 14.67 25.06
C ARG A 90 -8.73 13.49 25.05
N GLY A 91 -8.35 12.38 25.68
CA GLY A 91 -9.15 11.16 25.70
C GLY A 91 -8.94 10.37 26.99
N SER A 92 -9.91 10.50 27.90
CA SER A 92 -10.18 9.63 29.05
C SER A 92 -9.28 9.77 30.29
N LYS A 93 -9.78 10.57 31.24
CA LYS A 93 -9.53 10.38 32.67
C LYS A 93 -9.95 8.94 33.05
N ARG A 94 -8.99 8.04 33.28
CA ARG A 94 -9.16 6.97 34.25
C ARG A 94 -8.19 7.19 35.39
N VAL A 95 -8.74 7.03 36.58
CA VAL A 95 -8.14 7.25 37.89
C VAL A 95 -6.85 6.44 37.99
N ASP A 96 -5.75 7.15 38.18
CA ASP A 96 -4.42 6.61 38.36
C ASP A 96 -4.20 6.36 39.86
N THR A 97 -4.40 5.12 40.29
CA THR A 97 -3.81 4.61 41.53
C THR A 97 -2.46 4.05 41.14
N SER A 98 -1.44 4.91 41.05
CA SER A 98 -0.09 4.50 40.67
C SER A 98 0.59 3.77 41.83
N PRO A 99 1.03 2.50 41.68
CA PRO A 99 2.20 2.02 42.40
C PRO A 99 3.46 2.54 41.69
N VAL A 100 4.57 2.60 42.42
CA VAL A 100 5.87 3.08 41.94
C VAL A 100 6.38 2.15 40.83
N VAL A 101 6.23 2.62 39.59
CA VAL A 101 6.57 1.91 38.36
C VAL A 101 8.09 1.95 38.14
N GLY A 102 8.72 0.79 37.95
CA GLY A 102 10.17 0.66 37.81
C GLY A 102 10.71 1.17 36.46
N PRO A 103 12.04 1.36 36.33
CA PRO A 103 12.69 1.82 35.08
C PRO A 103 12.40 0.95 33.85
N VAL A 104 11.99 -0.30 34.06
CA VAL A 104 11.67 -1.28 33.00
C VAL A 104 10.23 -1.10 32.49
N GLU A 105 9.28 -0.84 33.37
CA GLU A 105 7.89 -0.55 32.98
C GLU A 105 7.76 0.81 32.29
N ALA A 106 8.58 1.80 32.66
CA ALA A 106 8.68 3.06 31.91
C ALA A 106 9.16 2.84 30.46
N ARG A 107 10.00 1.81 30.23
CA ARG A 107 10.49 1.43 28.91
C ARG A 107 9.46 0.60 28.13
N MET A 108 8.66 -0.23 28.81
CA MET A 108 7.50 -0.91 28.21
C MET A 108 6.42 0.07 27.78
N ARG A 109 6.08 1.06 28.64
CA ARG A 109 5.13 2.13 28.31
C ARG A 109 5.60 2.97 27.12
N TRP A 110 6.91 3.20 26.97
CA TRP A 110 7.49 3.86 25.79
C TRP A 110 7.40 3.02 24.50
N ILE A 111 7.38 1.69 24.62
CA ILE A 111 7.16 0.77 23.49
C ILE A 111 5.68 0.71 23.13
N GLU A 112 4.80 0.80 24.12
CA GLU A 112 3.34 0.86 23.99
C GLU A 112 2.88 2.16 23.30
N GLU A 113 3.46 3.31 23.68
CA GLU A 113 3.13 4.63 23.12
C GLU A 113 3.58 4.79 21.64
N LYS A 114 4.55 3.98 21.18
CA LYS A 114 5.15 4.12 19.83
C LYS A 114 4.69 3.11 18.79
N LYS A 115 3.80 2.16 19.11
CA LYS A 115 3.51 1.03 18.21
C LYS A 115 2.01 0.74 18.07
N ARG A 116 1.31 1.57 17.30
CA ARG A 116 0.04 1.22 16.63
C ARG A 116 0.21 0.69 15.20
N GLY A 117 1.43 0.33 14.81
CA GLY A 117 1.68 -0.30 13.51
C GLY A 117 1.38 -1.79 13.55
N ILE A 118 0.60 -2.29 12.59
CA ILE A 118 0.29 -3.71 12.38
C ILE A 118 1.56 -4.59 12.42
N TYR A 119 2.68 -4.09 11.89
CA TYR A 119 3.98 -4.76 11.94
C TYR A 119 4.43 -5.14 13.35
N PHE A 120 4.25 -4.26 14.34
CA PHE A 120 4.67 -4.59 15.71
C PHE A 120 3.76 -5.63 16.34
N LYS A 121 2.45 -5.51 16.11
CA LYS A 121 1.48 -6.48 16.60
C LYS A 121 1.76 -7.88 16.03
N TRP A 122 2.05 -7.96 14.73
CA TRP A 122 2.53 -9.18 14.07
C TRP A 122 3.85 -9.69 14.67
N GLN A 123 4.82 -8.82 14.92
CA GLN A 123 6.10 -9.22 15.51
C GLN A 123 5.93 -9.84 16.91
N MET A 124 5.05 -9.28 17.74
CA MET A 124 4.74 -9.85 19.05
C MET A 124 4.01 -11.18 18.92
N ALA A 125 3.07 -11.29 17.98
CA ALA A 125 2.37 -12.55 17.71
C ALA A 125 3.31 -13.66 17.26
N ASN A 126 4.25 -13.35 16.36
CA ASN A 126 5.26 -14.31 15.89
C ASN A 126 6.20 -14.75 17.02
N LEU A 127 6.65 -13.82 17.86
CA LEU A 127 7.52 -14.13 18.99
C LEU A 127 6.82 -15.01 20.02
N LEU A 128 5.63 -14.61 20.48
CA LEU A 128 4.86 -15.34 21.48
C LEU A 128 4.34 -16.69 20.94
N GLY A 129 3.92 -16.73 19.67
CA GLY A 129 3.56 -17.98 18.99
C GLY A 129 4.73 -18.95 18.89
N GLY A 130 5.95 -18.44 18.65
CA GLY A 130 7.17 -19.25 18.67
C GLY A 130 7.45 -19.87 20.04
N VAL A 131 7.26 -19.10 21.11
CA VAL A 131 7.39 -19.60 22.50
C VAL A 131 6.34 -20.69 22.76
N TYR A 132 5.08 -20.44 22.45
CA TYR A 132 4.01 -21.43 22.61
C TYR A 132 4.29 -22.73 21.84
N LYS A 133 4.72 -22.63 20.58
CA LYS A 133 5.11 -23.78 19.76
C LYS A 133 6.24 -24.58 20.42
N SER A 134 7.25 -23.90 20.96
CA SER A 134 8.36 -24.57 21.66
C SER A 134 7.93 -25.29 22.94
N ILE A 135 6.97 -24.72 23.69
CA ILE A 135 6.39 -25.37 24.88
C ILE A 135 5.60 -26.62 24.47
N ASN A 136 4.77 -26.49 23.44
CA ASN A 136 3.94 -27.59 22.96
C ASN A 136 4.77 -28.74 22.33
N GLU A 137 5.87 -28.43 21.64
CA GLU A 137 6.82 -29.43 21.14
C GLU A 137 7.58 -30.13 22.28
N SER A 138 7.84 -29.42 23.37
CA SER A 138 8.57 -29.96 24.53
C SER A 138 7.68 -30.84 25.42
N SER A 139 6.39 -30.52 25.56
CA SER A 139 5.43 -31.22 26.44
C SER A 139 4.02 -31.29 25.83
N PRO A 140 3.79 -32.11 24.77
CA PRO A 140 2.53 -32.12 24.03
C PRO A 140 1.30 -32.58 24.83
N ASN A 141 1.50 -33.25 25.98
CA ASN A 141 0.42 -33.78 26.82
C ASN A 141 0.07 -32.87 28.01
N GLN A 142 0.78 -31.75 28.21
CA GLN A 142 0.57 -30.86 29.36
C GLN A 142 0.02 -29.48 28.95
N THR A 143 -0.10 -29.21 27.66
CA THR A 143 -0.59 -27.93 27.16
C THR A 143 -2.11 -27.86 27.25
N SER A 144 -2.66 -26.88 27.97
CA SER A 144 -4.09 -26.60 27.94
C SER A 144 -4.47 -25.90 26.62
N MET A 145 -5.70 -26.11 26.15
CA MET A 145 -6.14 -25.50 24.89
C MET A 145 -6.30 -23.98 25.05
N PRO A 146 -5.69 -23.16 24.17
CA PRO A 146 -5.88 -21.72 24.18
C PRO A 146 -7.33 -21.35 23.83
N SER A 147 -7.79 -20.20 24.32
CA SER A 147 -9.05 -19.61 23.85
C SER A 147 -8.98 -19.28 22.35
N GLN A 148 -10.12 -19.31 21.66
CA GLN A 148 -10.18 -19.09 20.20
C GLN A 148 -9.43 -17.82 19.76
N ALA A 149 -9.59 -16.72 20.49
CA ALA A 149 -8.91 -15.46 20.19
C ALA A 149 -7.37 -15.56 20.31
N VAL A 150 -6.88 -16.28 21.32
CA VAL A 150 -5.43 -16.51 21.53
C VAL A 150 -4.88 -17.47 20.47
N GLN A 151 -5.68 -18.45 20.05
CA GLN A 151 -5.33 -19.35 18.97
C GLN A 151 -5.21 -18.60 17.63
N ASP A 152 -6.19 -17.78 17.29
CA ASP A 152 -6.18 -16.95 16.08
C ASP A 152 -4.99 -15.96 16.08
N PHE A 153 -4.63 -15.45 17.26
CA PHE A 153 -3.45 -14.60 17.45
C PHE A 153 -2.14 -15.33 17.14
N PHE A 154 -1.96 -16.55 17.66
CA PHE A 154 -0.76 -17.35 17.38
C PHE A 154 -0.72 -17.83 15.93
N ASP A 155 -1.87 -18.22 15.37
CA ASP A 155 -1.98 -18.67 13.99
C ASP A 155 -1.60 -17.53 13.02
N ALA A 156 -2.12 -16.33 13.25
CA ALA A 156 -1.74 -15.14 12.51
C ALA A 156 -0.28 -14.69 12.75
N GLY A 157 0.32 -15.02 13.90
CA GLY A 157 1.73 -14.75 14.15
C GLY A 157 2.66 -15.68 13.39
N LEU A 158 2.30 -16.96 13.28
CA LEU A 158 3.16 -18.03 12.77
C LEU A 158 2.95 -18.34 11.28
N ASN A 159 1.72 -18.20 10.79
CA ASN A 159 1.33 -18.67 9.45
C ASN A 159 1.03 -17.55 8.45
N THR A 160 0.98 -16.29 8.89
CA THR A 160 0.74 -15.15 8.00
C THR A 160 1.86 -14.10 8.10
N THR A 161 1.93 -13.21 7.11
CA THR A 161 2.91 -12.11 7.07
C THR A 161 2.22 -10.79 7.41
N TYR A 162 2.96 -9.84 8.01
CA TYR A 162 2.43 -8.50 8.30
C TYR A 162 1.82 -7.79 7.07
N ALA A 163 2.27 -8.13 5.86
CA ALA A 163 1.80 -7.56 4.60
C ALA A 163 0.37 -8.00 4.24
N ASP A 164 -0.10 -9.11 4.80
CA ASP A 164 -1.46 -9.61 4.59
C ASP A 164 -2.51 -8.75 5.32
N TYR A 165 -2.04 -7.88 6.22
CA TYR A 165 -2.86 -6.97 7.00
C TYR A 165 -2.55 -5.53 6.58
N SER A 166 -3.30 -5.05 5.60
CA SER A 166 -3.18 -3.67 5.11
C SER A 166 -3.72 -2.70 6.16
N ALA A 167 -3.04 -1.56 6.35
CA ALA A 167 -3.63 -0.47 7.12
C ALA A 167 -4.92 0.00 6.42
N PRO A 168 -6.04 0.18 7.15
CA PRO A 168 -7.28 0.62 6.54
C PRO A 168 -7.05 1.97 5.83
N GLY A 169 -7.51 2.08 4.59
CA GLY A 169 -7.50 3.34 3.87
C GLY A 169 -8.35 4.40 4.59
N LEU A 170 -8.23 5.67 4.20
CA LEU A 170 -8.97 6.81 4.81
C LEU A 170 -10.51 6.64 4.84
N PHE A 171 -11.05 5.68 4.10
CA PHE A 171 -12.48 5.39 4.01
C PHE A 171 -12.83 3.90 4.24
N ASP A 172 -11.86 3.06 4.57
CA ASP A 172 -12.14 1.65 4.86
C ASP A 172 -12.61 1.49 6.30
N LYS A 173 -13.63 0.65 6.50
CA LYS A 173 -14.03 0.25 7.84
C LYS A 173 -12.90 -0.58 8.45
N GLU A 174 -12.50 -0.23 9.68
CA GLU A 174 -11.54 -1.01 10.46
C GLU A 174 -12.05 -2.45 10.57
N THR A 175 -11.46 -3.37 9.79
CA THR A 175 -11.68 -4.79 9.97
C THR A 175 -10.91 -5.23 11.23
N PRO A 176 -11.57 -5.87 12.21
CA PRO A 176 -10.90 -6.35 13.41
C PRO A 176 -9.76 -7.28 13.03
N SER A 177 -8.55 -6.95 13.46
CA SER A 177 -7.36 -7.75 13.20
C SER A 177 -7.26 -8.88 14.22
N PRO A 178 -6.77 -10.07 13.84
CA PRO A 178 -6.42 -11.14 14.79
C PRO A 178 -5.42 -10.68 15.86
N PHE A 179 -4.68 -9.58 15.60
CA PHE A 179 -3.75 -9.00 16.55
C PHE A 179 -4.36 -7.96 17.50
N ASP A 180 -5.68 -7.77 17.49
CA ASP A 180 -6.38 -6.87 18.43
C ASP A 180 -6.72 -7.53 19.77
N VAL A 181 -6.23 -8.75 19.98
CA VAL A 181 -6.30 -9.44 21.28
C VAL A 181 -5.37 -8.72 22.28
N PRO A 182 -5.85 -8.40 23.50
CA PRO A 182 -5.01 -7.79 24.52
C PRO A 182 -3.84 -8.72 24.86
N LEU A 183 -2.61 -8.17 24.79
CA LEU A 183 -1.36 -8.90 25.00
C LEU A 183 -1.33 -9.54 26.40
N GLU A 184 -1.96 -8.91 27.38
CA GLU A 184 -2.06 -9.39 28.76
C GLU A 184 -2.68 -10.79 28.80
N ARG A 185 -3.73 -11.05 28.01
CA ARG A 185 -4.37 -12.37 27.95
C ARG A 185 -3.49 -13.44 27.29
N VAL A 186 -2.69 -13.03 26.31
CA VAL A 186 -1.78 -13.95 25.60
C VAL A 186 -0.61 -14.32 26.51
N VAL A 187 -0.07 -13.34 27.24
CA VAL A 187 1.02 -13.54 28.21
C VAL A 187 0.54 -14.38 29.39
N GLU A 188 -0.62 -14.06 29.98
CA GLU A 188 -1.21 -14.82 31.09
C GLU A 188 -1.38 -16.30 30.73
N PHE A 189 -1.84 -16.60 29.50
CA PHE A 189 -1.95 -17.98 29.03
C PHE A 189 -0.58 -18.67 28.92
N ILE A 190 0.43 -17.99 28.39
CA ILE A 190 1.79 -18.56 28.26
C ILE A 190 2.43 -18.77 29.64
N GLU A 191 2.22 -17.84 30.58
CA GLU A 191 2.69 -17.98 31.95
C GLU A 191 2.01 -19.16 32.65
N GLU A 192 0.70 -19.34 32.49
CA GLU A 192 -0.02 -20.52 32.98
C GLU A 192 0.56 -21.84 32.41
N GLN A 193 0.90 -21.87 31.11
CA GLN A 193 1.55 -23.05 30.52
C GLN A 193 2.95 -23.32 31.11
N MET A 194 3.69 -22.29 31.49
CA MET A 194 5.02 -22.44 32.08
C MET A 194 4.95 -22.84 33.56
N GLU A 195 4.00 -22.31 34.33
CA GLU A 195 3.80 -22.68 35.73
C GLU A 195 3.37 -24.14 35.88
N ILE A 196 2.52 -24.64 34.98
CA ILE A 196 2.16 -26.07 34.92
C ILE A 196 3.39 -26.96 34.72
N LYS A 197 4.40 -26.47 33.97
CA LYS A 197 5.64 -27.21 33.70
C LYS A 197 6.60 -27.20 34.90
N ASP A 198 6.70 -26.08 35.62
CA ASP A 198 7.63 -25.91 36.75
C ASP A 198 7.08 -26.48 38.08
N GLY A 199 5.78 -26.79 38.14
CA GLY A 199 5.11 -27.41 39.29
C GLY A 199 5.25 -28.94 39.42
N GLN A 200 6.08 -29.58 38.58
CA GLN A 200 6.43 -31.01 38.65
C GLN A 200 7.92 -31.22 38.90
#